data_AF-A0A177G9J1-F1
#
_entry.id   AF-A0A177G9J1-F1
#
_cell.length_a   1.000
_cell.length_b   1.000
_cell.length_c   1.000
_cell.angle_alpha   90.00
_cell.angle_beta   90.00
_cell.angle_gamma   90.00
#
_symmetry.space_group_name_H-M   'P 1'
#
loop_
_entity.id
_entity.type
_entity.pdbx_description
1 polymer ?
#
loop_
_entity_poly.entity_id
_entity_poly.type
_entity_poly.pdbx_seq_one_letter_code
_entity_poly.pdbx_strand_id
1 'polypeptide(L)'
;MKSVFQRLREKREARLTARYNRLDDTPLEETGKAGKKSHFTTKEAMRRFRAHALVEEKGHRDVVRVGLSDSVWTDLYHHALTASWTSFVYTAVIFYFLINLFFALLYLIAPSQVTGDGQHTLLSLFFFSVQTLSTVGLWRHGPGGAVCQYCGLV
;
A
#
# COMPACT_ATOMS: atom_id res chain seq x y z
N MET A 1 -19.26 25.61 -30.49
CA MET A 1 -20.32 24.56 -30.49
C MET A 1 -20.11 23.67 -29.27
N LYS A 2 -21.02 23.69 -28.28
CA LYS A 2 -20.88 22.83 -27.09
C LYS A 2 -21.09 21.37 -27.47
N SER A 3 -20.16 20.50 -27.05
CA SER A 3 -20.19 19.06 -27.35
C SER A 3 -21.44 18.42 -26.76
N VAL A 4 -21.94 17.35 -27.38
CA VAL A 4 -23.14 16.63 -26.91
C VAL A 4 -22.97 16.18 -25.45
N PHE A 5 -21.75 15.79 -25.08
CA PHE A 5 -21.38 15.43 -23.71
C PHE A 5 -21.56 16.58 -22.71
N GLN A 6 -21.20 17.81 -23.08
CA GLN A 6 -21.41 18.99 -22.25
C GLN A 6 -22.90 19.23 -21.97
N ARG A 7 -23.75 19.10 -22.99
CA ARG A 7 -25.20 19.27 -22.83
C ARG A 7 -25.82 18.19 -21.95
N LEU A 8 -25.28 16.97 -21.99
CA LEU A 8 -25.74 15.88 -21.13
C LEU A 8 -25.35 16.10 -19.67
N ARG A 9 -24.14 16.63 -19.41
CA ARG A 9 -23.71 17.04 -18.06
C ARG A 9 -24.58 18.17 -17.52
N GLU A 10 -24.74 19.26 -18.27
CA GLU A 10 -25.57 20.40 -17.89
C GLU A 10 -27.03 19.98 -17.60
N LYS A 11 -27.63 19.11 -18.43
CA LYS A 11 -28.98 18.57 -18.18
C LYS A 11 -29.06 17.69 -16.93
N ARG A 12 -27.99 16.96 -16.61
CA ARG A 12 -27.95 16.06 -15.46
C ARG A 12 -27.80 16.87 -14.17
N GLU A 13 -26.96 17.89 -14.17
CA GLU A 13 -26.78 18.83 -13.05
C GLU A 13 -28.07 19.62 -12.79
N ALA A 14 -28.69 20.20 -13.83
CA ALA A 14 -29.96 20.92 -13.69
C ALA A 14 -31.08 20.03 -13.11
N ARG A 15 -31.12 18.74 -13.49
CA ARG A 15 -32.08 17.78 -12.93
C ARG A 15 -31.80 17.45 -11.46
N LEU A 16 -30.53 17.40 -11.06
CA LEU A 16 -30.14 17.14 -9.67
C LEU A 16 -30.48 18.33 -8.78
N THR A 17 -30.16 19.55 -9.22
CA THR A 17 -30.48 20.78 -8.47
C THR A 17 -31.98 20.98 -8.33
N ALA A 18 -32.76 20.74 -9.39
CA ALA A 18 -34.23 20.82 -9.31
C ALA A 18 -34.83 19.75 -8.38
N ARG A 19 -34.20 18.59 -8.28
CA ARG A 19 -34.62 17.52 -7.36
C ARG A 19 -34.23 17.84 -5.92
N TYR A 20 -33.09 18.49 -5.71
CA TYR A 20 -32.63 18.91 -4.39
C TYR A 20 -33.49 20.03 -3.82
N ASN A 21 -33.74 21.12 -4.58
CA ASN A 21 -34.62 22.20 -4.12
C ASN A 21 -36.02 21.71 -3.76
N ARG A 22 -36.59 20.76 -4.52
CA ARG A 22 -37.89 20.16 -4.20
C ARG A 22 -37.93 19.49 -2.81
N LEU A 23 -36.81 18.93 -2.34
CA LEU A 23 -36.74 18.26 -1.03
C LEU A 23 -36.61 19.27 0.13
N ASP A 24 -35.99 20.43 -0.09
CA ASP A 24 -35.95 21.50 0.89
C ASP A 24 -37.29 22.26 0.98
N ASP A 25 -38.00 22.40 -0.15
CA ASP A 25 -39.26 23.14 -0.23
C ASP A 25 -40.47 22.35 0.30
N THR A 26 -40.34 21.03 0.52
CA THR A 26 -41.39 20.25 1.19
C THR A 26 -41.45 20.65 2.66
N PRO A 27 -42.53 21.31 3.14
CA PRO A 27 -42.71 21.54 4.57
C PRO A 27 -42.66 20.17 5.26
N LEU A 28 -41.99 20.08 6.40
CA LEU A 28 -42.01 18.91 7.27
C LEU A 28 -43.46 18.72 7.78
N GLU A 29 -44.34 18.19 6.94
CA GLU A 29 -45.66 17.74 7.35
C GLU A 29 -45.45 16.58 8.33
N GLU A 30 -45.76 16.84 9.60
CA GLU A 30 -45.99 15.81 10.60
C GLU A 30 -47.04 14.84 10.05
N THR A 31 -46.61 13.62 9.74
CA THR A 31 -47.42 12.63 9.05
C THR A 31 -48.48 12.07 9.98
N GLY A 32 -49.62 12.75 10.06
CA GLY A 32 -50.88 12.23 10.57
C GLY A 32 -51.93 12.18 9.46
N LYS A 33 -51.89 11.17 8.57
CA LYS A 33 -53.08 10.69 7.84
C LYS A 33 -52.87 9.40 7.05
N ALA A 34 -53.92 8.58 7.10
CA ALA A 34 -54.02 7.24 6.58
C ALA A 34 -54.12 7.15 5.05
N GLY A 35 -53.67 6.02 4.50
CA GLY A 35 -54.32 5.36 3.37
C GLY A 35 -53.62 5.38 2.01
N LYS A 36 -52.84 4.32 1.72
CA LYS A 36 -52.99 3.47 0.52
C LYS A 36 -52.14 2.22 0.71
N LYS A 37 -52.75 1.06 0.94
CA LYS A 37 -52.03 -0.23 0.98
C LYS A 37 -51.61 -0.57 -0.46
N SER A 38 -50.47 -0.04 -0.91
CA SER A 38 -49.83 -0.57 -2.10
C SER A 38 -49.43 -2.00 -1.78
N HIS A 39 -49.90 -2.95 -2.59
CA HIS A 39 -49.45 -4.33 -2.49
C HIS A 39 -47.97 -4.35 -2.88
N PHE A 40 -47.11 -4.11 -1.90
CA PHE A 40 -45.67 -4.16 -2.06
C PHE A 40 -45.29 -5.63 -2.24
N THR A 41 -45.41 -6.07 -3.48
CA THR A 41 -44.98 -7.39 -3.91
C THR A 41 -43.52 -7.57 -3.49
N THR A 42 -43.25 -8.65 -2.78
CA THR A 42 -41.93 -9.00 -2.22
C THR A 42 -40.83 -8.91 -3.28
N LYS A 43 -41.17 -9.10 -4.57
CA LYS A 43 -40.26 -8.95 -5.71
C LYS A 43 -39.76 -7.52 -5.90
N GLU A 44 -40.60 -6.51 -5.70
CA GLU A 44 -40.24 -5.10 -5.87
C GLU A 44 -39.38 -4.61 -4.70
N ALA A 45 -39.66 -5.09 -3.48
CA ALA A 45 -38.81 -4.93 -2.32
C ALA A 45 -37.40 -5.47 -2.58
N MET A 46 -37.35 -6.75 -2.97
CA MET A 46 -36.10 -7.45 -3.21
C MET A 46 -35.29 -6.82 -4.33
N ARG A 47 -35.95 -6.32 -5.38
CA ARG A 47 -35.29 -5.62 -6.50
C ARG A 47 -34.63 -4.32 -6.04
N ARG A 48 -35.28 -3.54 -5.17
CA ARG A 48 -34.71 -2.30 -4.61
C ARG A 48 -33.55 -2.60 -3.67
N PHE A 49 -33.71 -3.56 -2.75
CA PHE A 49 -32.62 -3.98 -1.88
C PHE A 49 -31.40 -4.48 -2.67
N ARG A 50 -31.63 -5.26 -3.73
CA ARG A 50 -30.55 -5.77 -4.57
C ARG A 50 -29.88 -4.65 -5.38
N ALA A 51 -30.62 -3.66 -5.84
CA ALA A 51 -30.06 -2.49 -6.51
C ALA A 51 -29.18 -1.66 -5.56
N HIS A 52 -29.60 -1.48 -4.30
CA HIS A 52 -28.80 -0.77 -3.29
C HIS A 52 -27.53 -1.56 -2.92
N ALA A 53 -27.64 -2.87 -2.70
CA ALA A 53 -26.48 -3.71 -2.37
C ALA A 53 -25.42 -3.74 -3.49
N LEU A 54 -25.84 -3.77 -4.77
CA LEU A 54 -24.92 -3.75 -5.91
C LEU A 54 -24.24 -2.38 -6.13
N VAL A 55 -24.86 -1.29 -5.67
CA VAL A 55 -24.26 0.06 -5.70
C VAL A 55 -23.26 0.23 -4.57
N GLU A 56 -23.55 -0.30 -3.39
CA GLU A 56 -22.66 -0.30 -2.22
C GLU A 56 -21.40 -1.15 -2.46
N GLU A 57 -21.53 -2.30 -3.13
CA GLU A 57 -20.40 -3.15 -3.50
C GLU A 57 -19.42 -2.45 -4.47
N LYS A 58 -19.92 -1.50 -5.30
CA LYS A 58 -19.09 -0.70 -6.20
C LYS A 58 -18.58 0.61 -5.58
N GLY A 59 -19.22 1.12 -4.52
CA GLY A 59 -18.95 2.43 -3.94
C GLY A 59 -17.73 2.52 -3.03
N HIS A 60 -17.22 1.39 -2.54
CA HIS A 60 -16.09 1.37 -1.60
C HIS A 60 -14.73 1.79 -2.20
N ARG A 61 -14.65 2.06 -3.51
CA ARG A 61 -13.40 2.40 -4.21
C ARG A 61 -13.25 3.87 -4.59
N ASP A 62 -14.30 4.69 -4.40
CA ASP A 62 -14.33 6.07 -4.87
C ASP A 62 -14.36 7.08 -3.72
N VAL A 63 -13.55 6.84 -2.68
CA VAL A 63 -13.31 7.80 -1.61
C VAL A 63 -11.91 8.36 -1.80
N VAL A 64 -11.82 9.48 -2.52
CA VAL A 64 -10.55 10.22 -2.69
C VAL A 64 -10.31 11.05 -1.43
N ARG A 65 -9.35 10.65 -0.59
CA ARG A 65 -8.89 11.46 0.54
C ARG A 65 -8.10 12.65 0.00
N VAL A 66 -8.69 13.84 0.00
CA VAL A 66 -8.01 15.08 -0.41
C VAL A 66 -7.47 15.76 0.84
N GLY A 67 -6.15 15.98 0.91
CA GLY A 67 -5.51 16.76 1.98
C GLY A 67 -4.58 15.99 2.93
N LEU A 68 -4.36 14.69 2.73
CA LEU A 68 -3.33 13.96 3.48
C LEU A 68 -1.98 14.10 2.75
N SER A 69 -1.04 14.77 3.39
CA SER A 69 0.36 14.73 2.97
C SER A 69 0.89 13.33 3.29
N ASP A 70 0.92 12.43 2.31
CA ASP A 70 1.61 11.14 2.44
C ASP A 70 3.10 11.38 2.61
N SER A 71 3.53 11.53 3.86
CA SER A 71 4.93 11.50 4.20
C SER A 71 5.33 10.03 4.37
N VAL A 72 6.17 9.58 3.44
CA VAL A 72 6.71 8.22 3.35
C VAL A 72 7.30 7.75 4.69
N TRP A 73 7.79 8.68 5.51
CA TRP A 73 8.35 8.41 6.84
C TRP A 73 7.30 8.12 7.92
N THR A 74 6.15 8.79 7.87
CA THR A 74 5.05 8.57 8.84
C THR A 74 4.21 7.34 8.50
N ASP A 75 4.19 6.96 7.22
CA ASP A 75 3.29 5.92 6.71
C ASP A 75 4.03 4.65 6.22
N LEU A 76 5.35 4.56 6.45
CA LEU A 76 6.19 3.42 6.06
C LEU A 76 5.64 2.09 6.59
N TYR A 77 5.16 2.09 7.84
CA TYR A 77 4.51 0.92 8.45
C TYR A 77 3.22 0.53 7.72
N HIS A 78 2.38 1.52 7.38
CA HIS A 78 1.15 1.27 6.67
C HIS A 78 1.42 0.81 5.24
N HIS A 79 2.39 1.41 4.56
CA HIS A 79 2.83 1.03 3.22
C HIS A 79 3.38 -0.40 3.18
N ALA A 80 4.15 -0.80 4.20
CA ALA A 80 4.66 -2.16 4.32
C ALA A 80 3.53 -3.20 4.51
N LEU A 81 2.46 -2.86 5.24
CA LEU A 81 1.32 -3.75 5.51
C LEU A 81 0.25 -3.76 4.41
N THR A 82 0.11 -2.66 3.66
CA THR A 82 -0.89 -2.54 2.58
C THR A 82 -0.32 -2.91 1.21
N ALA A 83 1.01 -3.01 1.09
CA ALA A 83 1.66 -3.50 -0.12
C ALA A 83 1.27 -4.94 -0.45
N SER A 84 1.22 -5.25 -1.74
CA SER A 84 1.12 -6.64 -2.18
C SER A 84 2.36 -7.42 -1.72
N TRP A 85 2.19 -8.72 -1.46
CA TRP A 85 3.28 -9.61 -1.05
C TRP A 85 4.52 -9.51 -1.96
N THR A 86 4.33 -9.43 -3.27
CA THR A 86 5.43 -9.28 -4.24
C THR A 86 6.15 -7.94 -4.09
N SER A 87 5.40 -6.85 -3.92
CA SER A 87 5.97 -5.51 -3.74
C SER A 87 6.77 -5.42 -2.44
N PHE A 88 6.23 -6.00 -1.37
CA PHE A 88 6.91 -6.06 -0.06
C PHE A 88 8.24 -6.81 -0.16
N VAL A 89 8.24 -8.03 -0.71
CA VAL A 89 9.46 -8.84 -0.85
C VAL A 89 10.49 -8.13 -1.73
N TYR A 90 10.07 -7.56 -2.85
CA TYR A 90 10.99 -6.84 -3.75
C TYR A 90 11.64 -5.64 -3.07
N THR A 91 10.84 -4.84 -2.35
CA THR A 91 11.33 -3.68 -1.59
C THR A 91 12.28 -4.11 -0.48
N ALA A 92 11.94 -5.17 0.26
CA ALA A 92 12.78 -5.73 1.31
C ALA A 92 14.13 -6.23 0.77
N VAL A 93 14.13 -6.92 -0.38
CA VAL A 93 15.36 -7.38 -1.04
C VAL A 93 16.22 -6.20 -1.45
N ILE A 94 15.67 -5.17 -2.11
CA ILE A 94 16.43 -3.97 -2.47
C ILE A 94 17.07 -3.33 -1.23
N PHE A 95 16.29 -3.15 -0.18
CA PHE A 95 16.77 -2.55 1.07
C PHE A 95 17.89 -3.38 1.70
N TYR A 96 17.75 -4.71 1.70
CA TYR A 96 18.79 -5.63 2.14
C TYR A 96 20.09 -5.43 1.33
N PHE A 97 20.03 -5.38 0.00
CA PHE A 97 21.21 -5.14 -0.83
C PHE A 97 21.87 -3.79 -0.54
N LEU A 98 21.08 -2.72 -0.35
CA LEU A 98 21.58 -1.37 -0.07
C LEU A 98 22.31 -1.31 1.27
N ILE A 99 21.75 -1.90 2.33
CA ILE A 99 22.42 -1.95 3.64
C ILE A 99 23.74 -2.71 3.52
N ASN A 100 23.72 -3.89 2.91
CA ASN A 100 24.92 -4.71 2.81
C ASN A 100 26.02 -4.04 1.97
N LEU A 101 25.64 -3.35 0.89
CA LEU A 101 26.55 -2.57 0.07
C LEU A 101 27.12 -1.36 0.82
N PHE A 102 26.29 -0.66 1.60
CA PHE A 102 26.73 0.46 2.43
C PHE A 102 27.83 0.02 3.41
N PHE A 103 27.63 -1.09 4.12
CA PHE A 103 28.65 -1.65 5.00
C PHE A 103 29.89 -2.14 4.23
N ALA A 104 29.73 -2.76 3.07
CA ALA A 104 30.86 -3.17 2.23
C ALA A 104 31.75 -1.98 1.83
N LEU A 105 31.15 -0.83 1.53
CA LEU A 105 31.87 0.42 1.23
C LEU A 105 32.57 0.97 2.47
N LEU A 106 31.92 0.91 3.65
CA LEU A 106 32.56 1.31 4.91
C LEU A 106 33.80 0.45 5.21
N TYR A 107 33.71 -0.86 4.99
CA TYR A 107 34.85 -1.77 5.16
C TYR A 107 35.97 -1.53 4.15
N LEU A 108 35.65 -0.99 2.96
CA LEU A 108 36.67 -0.61 1.99
C LEU A 108 37.47 0.63 2.44
N ILE A 109 36.80 1.59 3.10
CA ILE A 109 37.43 2.82 3.59
C ILE A 109 38.26 2.56 4.86
N ALA A 110 37.83 1.63 5.71
CA ALA A 110 38.52 1.24 6.93
C ALA A 110 38.99 -0.24 6.90
N PRO A 111 39.93 -0.60 6.01
CA PRO A 111 40.34 -2.00 5.82
C PRO A 111 41.03 -2.60 7.06
N SER A 112 41.56 -1.76 7.96
CA SER A 112 42.20 -2.19 9.21
C SER A 112 41.25 -2.88 10.20
N GLN A 113 39.94 -2.75 10.01
CA GLN A 113 38.93 -3.34 10.89
C GLN A 113 38.52 -4.75 10.45
N VAL A 114 38.82 -5.15 9.21
CA VAL A 114 38.48 -6.48 8.69
C VAL A 114 39.74 -7.34 8.70
N THR A 115 39.86 -8.20 9.71
CA THR A 115 41.01 -9.11 9.84
C THR A 115 40.73 -10.38 9.05
N GLY A 116 41.48 -10.58 7.95
CA GLY A 116 41.39 -11.78 7.12
C GLY A 116 42.37 -11.76 5.96
N ASP A 117 42.94 -12.91 5.67
CA ASP A 117 43.94 -13.23 4.64
C ASP A 117 43.35 -13.29 3.20
N GLY A 118 42.09 -12.85 3.05
CA GLY A 118 41.38 -12.78 1.77
C GLY A 118 41.62 -11.47 1.02
N GLN A 119 41.40 -11.49 -0.30
CA GLN A 119 41.43 -10.27 -1.10
C GLN A 119 40.33 -9.29 -0.63
N HIS A 120 40.72 -8.06 -0.29
CA HIS A 120 39.81 -6.96 0.06
C HIS A 120 39.09 -6.38 -1.17
N THR A 121 38.44 -7.25 -1.95
CA THR A 121 37.60 -6.86 -3.08
C THR A 121 36.21 -6.48 -2.55
N LEU A 122 35.57 -5.47 -3.15
CA LEU A 122 34.20 -5.04 -2.80
C LEU A 122 33.21 -6.19 -2.67
N LEU A 123 33.27 -7.16 -3.59
CA LEU A 123 32.40 -8.34 -3.57
C LEU A 123 32.62 -9.21 -2.33
N SER A 124 33.88 -9.35 -1.90
CA SER A 124 34.25 -10.13 -0.73
C SER A 124 33.75 -9.47 0.57
N LEU A 125 33.93 -8.15 0.68
CA LEU A 125 33.42 -7.34 1.79
C LEU A 125 31.88 -7.27 1.81
N PHE A 126 31.23 -7.32 0.66
CA PHE A 126 29.77 -7.43 0.55
C PHE A 126 29.26 -8.76 1.10
N PHE A 127 29.88 -9.89 0.73
CA PHE A 127 29.51 -11.19 1.29
C PHE A 127 29.80 -11.28 2.79
N PHE A 128 30.87 -10.66 3.26
CA PHE A 128 31.15 -10.51 4.69
C PHE A 128 30.04 -9.74 5.42
N SER A 129 29.58 -8.62 4.85
CA SER A 129 28.44 -7.86 5.38
C SER A 129 27.15 -8.69 5.45
N VAL A 130 26.84 -9.42 4.37
CA VAL A 130 25.69 -10.34 4.26
C VAL A 130 25.73 -11.40 5.35
N GLN A 131 26.89 -12.03 5.57
CA GLN A 131 27.10 -13.04 6.59
C GLN A 131 26.92 -12.50 8.01
N THR A 132 27.36 -11.26 8.25
CA THR A 132 27.24 -10.57 9.54
C THR A 132 25.77 -10.23 9.83
N LEU A 133 25.08 -9.61 8.87
CA LEU A 133 23.68 -9.20 9.02
C LEU A 133 22.72 -10.39 9.15
N SER A 134 23.02 -11.48 8.44
CA SER A 134 22.24 -12.72 8.53
C SER A 134 22.58 -13.57 9.76
N THR A 135 23.57 -13.16 10.56
CA THR A 135 24.07 -13.89 11.74
C THR A 135 24.48 -15.34 11.45
N VAL A 136 24.68 -15.70 10.17
CA VAL A 136 25.02 -17.06 9.77
C VAL A 136 26.41 -17.41 10.30
N GLY A 137 27.33 -16.43 10.34
CA GLY A 137 28.66 -16.63 10.90
C GLY A 137 29.36 -17.86 10.31
N LEU A 138 29.28 -18.06 8.99
CA LEU A 138 29.75 -19.25 8.28
C LEU A 138 31.17 -19.67 8.70
N TRP A 139 31.21 -20.78 9.43
CA TRP A 139 32.39 -21.61 9.65
C TRP A 139 32.68 -22.39 8.37
N ARG A 140 33.72 -22.03 7.61
CA ARG A 140 34.13 -22.82 6.44
C ARG A 140 35.07 -23.94 6.87
N HIS A 141 34.76 -25.18 6.51
CA HIS A 141 35.59 -26.34 6.81
C HIS A 141 36.62 -26.51 5.67
N GLY A 142 37.90 -26.35 6.00
CA GLY A 142 39.02 -26.60 5.09
C GLY A 142 39.79 -27.87 5.48
N PRO A 143 40.61 -28.44 4.58
CA PRO A 143 41.48 -29.57 4.91
C PRO A 143 42.56 -29.11 5.90
N GLY A 144 42.29 -29.24 7.20
CA GLY A 144 43.12 -28.75 8.30
C GLY A 144 42.35 -28.22 9.51
N GLY A 145 41.03 -28.05 9.40
CA GLY A 145 40.16 -27.55 10.47
C GLY A 145 39.26 -26.41 9.99
N ALA A 146 38.49 -25.83 10.91
CA ALA A 146 37.68 -24.67 10.61
C ALA A 146 38.57 -23.47 10.26
N VAL A 147 38.47 -22.99 9.02
CA VAL A 147 39.17 -21.78 8.58
C VAL A 147 38.16 -20.65 8.60
N CYS A 148 38.37 -19.71 9.51
CA CYS A 148 37.56 -18.50 9.57
C CYS A 148 38.15 -17.45 8.62
N GLN A 149 37.61 -17.35 7.41
CA GLN A 149 38.11 -16.46 6.36
C GLN A 149 37.99 -14.96 6.74
N TYR A 150 37.11 -14.60 7.70
CA TYR A 150 36.84 -13.21 8.13
C TYR A 150 36.40 -13.14 9.62
N CYS A 151 37.17 -13.72 10.55
CA CYS A 151 36.78 -13.76 11.97
C CYS A 151 36.93 -12.45 12.75
N GLY A 152 37.54 -11.42 12.18
CA GLY A 152 37.80 -10.17 12.90
C GLY A 152 36.58 -9.25 12.97
N LEU A 153 35.57 -9.58 13.78
CA LEU A 153 34.65 -8.66 14.48
C LEU A 153 33.54 -9.45 15.19
N VAL A 154 33.91 -10.13 16.27
CA VAL A 154 33.10 -10.33 17.49
C VAL A 154 34.03 -10.22 18.68
#